data_AF-X1AT65-F1
#
_entry.id   AF-X1AT65-F1
#
_cell.length_a   1.000
_cell.length_b   1.000
_cell.length_c   1.000
_cell.angle_alpha   90.00
_cell.angle_beta   90.00
_cell.angle_gamma   90.00
#
_symmetry.space_group_name_H-M   'P 1'
#
loop_
_entity.id
_entity.type
_entity.pdbx_description
1 polymer ?
#
loop_
_entity_poly.entity_id
_entity_poly.type
_entity_poly.pdbx_seq_one_letter_code
_entity_poly.pdbx_strand_id
1 'polypeptide(L)'
;MNLWISSSAVFIVIDAISKTFSDADIVIEVTDEGGITRYIAIFGADKIVDKIGPFRSSRPYYSEIAFGFDPLFVHFGASGTGYENIDNLGILDLCAVRTKAPHERDTSRGLDSEHTAYTKTTDLRQAAKDLGYDLEGGKSPLKFKDDLPEDKRGEEDTITINFSRPPYQAQYVYNKETNSYTKYVGGTLHKDRMSGKQIIAK
;
A
#
# COMPACT_ATOMS: atom_id res chain seq x y z
N MET A 1 -1.86 1.18 26.49
CA MET A 1 -1.01 2.25 25.95
C MET A 1 -1.40 2.38 24.48
N ASN A 2 -2.03 3.48 24.07
CA ASN A 2 -2.50 3.62 22.69
C ASN A 2 -1.29 3.96 21.81
N LEU A 3 -0.85 2.99 21.01
CA LEU A 3 0.13 3.19 19.94
C LEU A 3 -0.57 3.98 18.83
N TRP A 4 -0.50 5.30 18.91
CA TRP A 4 -0.87 6.18 17.82
C TRP A 4 0.26 6.14 16.78
N ILE A 5 -0.07 5.82 15.54
CA ILE A 5 0.76 6.22 14.40
C ILE A 5 0.77 7.77 14.43
N SER A 6 1.93 8.38 14.60
CA SER A 6 2.05 9.83 14.84
C SER A 6 1.53 10.64 13.65
N SER A 7 0.60 11.55 13.92
CA SER A 7 0.36 12.90 13.36
C SER A 7 1.00 13.42 12.05
N SER A 8 1.28 12.61 11.02
CA SER A 8 1.38 13.16 9.65
C SER A 8 0.87 12.20 8.58
N ALA A 9 0.64 12.72 7.38
CA ALA A 9 -0.13 12.05 6.33
C ALA A 9 0.28 10.61 6.01
N VAL A 10 -0.73 9.74 5.88
CA VAL A 10 -0.58 8.36 5.44
C VAL A 10 -0.35 8.33 3.93
N PHE A 11 0.79 7.77 3.49
CA PHE A 11 1.01 7.58 2.05
C PHE A 11 0.25 6.36 1.58
N ILE A 12 -0.58 6.54 0.55
CA ILE A 12 -1.23 5.42 -0.11
C ILE A 12 -0.69 5.29 -1.52
N VAL A 13 0.01 4.18 -1.76
CA VAL A 13 0.52 3.81 -3.08
C VAL A 13 -0.22 2.59 -3.59
N ILE A 14 -0.80 2.74 -4.79
CA ILE A 14 -1.46 1.65 -5.52
C ILE A 14 -0.41 0.89 -6.33
N ASP A 15 0.09 -0.25 -5.82
CA ASP A 15 0.99 -1.14 -6.56
C ASP A 15 0.17 -2.20 -7.31
N ALA A 16 0.40 -2.32 -8.62
CA ALA A 16 -0.23 -3.38 -9.41
C ALA A 16 0.51 -4.72 -9.37
N ILE A 17 1.84 -4.77 -9.22
CA ILE A 17 2.60 -6.01 -9.52
C ILE A 17 3.94 -6.13 -8.76
N SER A 18 4.56 -5.04 -8.29
CA SER A 18 6.00 -5.05 -8.06
C SER A 18 6.51 -5.39 -6.67
N LYS A 19 5.64 -5.69 -5.70
CA LYS A 19 6.07 -6.21 -4.40
C LYS A 19 7.07 -5.24 -3.74
N THR A 20 6.79 -3.94 -3.69
CA THR A 20 7.70 -2.96 -3.02
C THR A 20 7.05 -2.32 -1.81
N PHE A 21 6.53 -3.16 -0.93
CA PHE A 21 5.77 -2.75 0.24
C PHE A 21 6.19 -3.50 1.51
N SER A 22 7.40 -4.06 1.56
CA SER A 22 7.94 -4.63 2.81
C SER A 22 8.06 -3.59 3.93
N ASP A 23 8.18 -2.31 3.57
CA ASP A 23 8.22 -1.20 4.53
C ASP A 23 6.84 -0.58 4.81
N ALA A 24 5.75 -1.10 4.24
CA ALA A 24 4.40 -0.62 4.51
C ALA A 24 3.92 -1.09 5.90
N ASP A 25 3.12 -0.26 6.58
CA ASP A 25 2.51 -0.62 7.87
C ASP A 25 1.23 -1.43 7.69
N ILE A 26 0.46 -1.08 6.66
CA ILE A 26 -0.76 -1.79 6.29
C ILE A 26 -0.75 -2.02 4.78
N VAL A 27 -1.14 -3.21 4.36
CA VAL A 27 -1.31 -3.55 2.95
C VAL A 27 -2.71 -4.13 2.77
N ILE A 28 -3.51 -3.51 1.91
CA ILE A 28 -4.84 -3.98 1.57
C ILE A 28 -4.78 -4.53 0.14
N GLU A 29 -5.04 -5.83 -0.01
CA GLU A 29 -5.14 -6.49 -1.31
C GLU A 29 -6.60 -6.51 -1.78
N VAL A 30 -6.85 -6.01 -2.98
CA VAL A 30 -8.19 -5.90 -3.56
C VAL A 30 -8.20 -6.40 -4.99
N THR A 31 -9.34 -6.96 -5.42
CA THR A 31 -9.56 -7.33 -6.82
C THR A 31 -9.83 -6.09 -7.66
N ASP A 32 -9.24 -6.04 -8.84
CA ASP A 32 -9.43 -5.00 -9.86
C ASP A 32 -9.83 -5.62 -11.22
N GLU A 33 -9.94 -4.78 -12.25
CA GLU A 33 -10.31 -5.11 -13.62
C GLU A 33 -9.64 -6.40 -14.15
N GLY A 34 -10.44 -7.27 -14.76
CA GLY A 34 -9.96 -8.56 -15.30
C GLY A 34 -9.62 -9.61 -14.24
N GLY A 35 -10.02 -9.36 -12.98
CA GLY A 35 -9.82 -10.27 -11.85
C GLY A 35 -8.38 -10.28 -11.35
N ILE A 36 -7.56 -9.28 -11.66
CA ILE A 36 -6.21 -9.18 -11.09
C ILE A 36 -6.30 -8.59 -9.68
N THR A 37 -5.38 -8.92 -8.77
CA THR A 37 -5.30 -8.19 -7.50
C THR A 37 -4.33 -7.02 -7.59
N ARG A 38 -4.62 -5.95 -6.85
CA ARG A 38 -3.71 -4.82 -6.62
C ARG A 38 -3.59 -4.55 -5.13
N TYR A 39 -2.54 -3.84 -4.76
CA TYR A 39 -2.22 -3.52 -3.38
C TYR A 39 -2.38 -2.02 -3.12
N ILE A 40 -3.01 -1.69 -2.00
CA ILE A 40 -3.02 -0.36 -1.40
C ILE A 40 -2.04 -0.44 -0.23
N ALA A 41 -0.84 0.10 -0.43
CA ALA A 41 0.20 0.14 0.60
C ALA A 41 0.09 1.46 1.37
N ILE A 42 -0.06 1.34 2.70
CA ILE A 42 -0.21 2.44 3.64
C ILE A 42 1.09 2.55 4.46
N PHE A 43 1.71 3.71 4.42
CA PHE A 43 2.91 4.02 5.19
C PHE A 43 2.60 5.10 6.23
N GLY A 44 3.11 4.90 7.43
CA GLY A 44 3.07 5.89 8.49
C GLY A 44 3.76 7.19 8.08
N ALA A 45 3.24 8.27 8.64
CA ALA A 45 3.70 9.66 8.57
C ALA A 45 5.20 9.87 8.45
N ASP A 46 5.95 9.17 9.29
CA ASP A 46 7.36 9.37 9.58
C ASP A 46 8.25 8.45 8.75
N LYS A 47 7.69 7.41 8.12
CA LYS A 47 8.46 6.45 7.32
C LYS A 47 9.19 7.10 6.15
N ILE A 48 10.50 6.87 6.11
CA ILE A 48 11.37 7.24 5.00
C ILE A 48 11.61 5.98 4.15
N VAL A 49 11.00 5.95 2.98
CA VAL A 49 11.15 4.89 1.97
C VAL A 49 11.64 5.51 0.65
N ASP A 50 12.74 4.98 0.14
CA ASP A 50 13.47 5.51 -1.03
C ASP A 50 12.97 5.00 -2.38
N LYS A 51 12.06 4.01 -2.40
CA LYS A 51 11.47 3.51 -3.64
C LYS A 51 10.14 2.84 -3.36
N ILE A 52 9.05 3.47 -3.79
CA ILE A 52 7.68 2.99 -3.65
C ILE A 52 7.04 2.93 -5.03
N GLY A 53 6.42 1.80 -5.37
CA GLY A 53 5.62 1.68 -6.59
C GLY A 53 5.66 0.29 -7.25
N PRO A 54 5.42 0.21 -8.57
CA PRO A 54 5.02 1.31 -9.42
C PRO A 54 3.62 1.76 -9.03
N PHE A 55 3.39 3.06 -8.88
CA PHE A 55 2.06 3.56 -8.56
C PHE A 55 1.17 3.60 -9.81
N ARG A 56 -0.14 3.37 -9.63
CA ARG A 56 -1.10 3.12 -10.71
C ARG A 56 -2.32 4.01 -10.69
N SER A 57 -3.11 3.92 -11.76
CA SER A 57 -4.34 4.69 -11.86
C SER A 57 -5.31 4.35 -10.76
N SER A 58 -5.90 5.39 -10.18
CA SER A 58 -6.89 5.26 -9.13
C SER A 58 -8.21 4.69 -9.66
N ARG A 59 -8.99 4.11 -8.74
CA ARG A 59 -10.37 3.67 -8.89
C ARG A 59 -11.16 4.18 -7.67
N PRO A 60 -12.48 4.40 -7.77
CA PRO A 60 -13.27 4.96 -6.66
C PRO A 60 -13.07 4.24 -5.32
N TYR A 61 -13.08 2.91 -5.34
CA TYR A 61 -12.90 2.12 -4.12
C TYR A 61 -11.50 2.24 -3.49
N TYR A 62 -10.47 2.62 -4.26
CA TYR A 62 -9.15 2.91 -3.68
C TYR A 62 -9.18 4.20 -2.87
N SER A 63 -9.77 5.27 -3.40
CA SER A 63 -9.89 6.54 -2.68
C SER A 63 -10.84 6.43 -1.49
N GLU A 64 -11.89 5.60 -1.58
CA GLU A 64 -12.79 5.30 -0.45
C GLU A 64 -12.08 4.57 0.69
N ILE A 65 -11.30 3.53 0.38
CA ILE A 65 -10.47 2.84 1.37
C ILE A 65 -9.46 3.83 1.96
N ALA A 66 -8.81 4.62 1.11
CA ALA A 66 -7.81 5.59 1.49
C ALA A 66 -8.36 6.67 2.44
N PHE A 67 -9.57 7.17 2.17
CA PHE A 67 -10.24 8.19 2.96
C PHE A 67 -10.33 7.84 4.44
N GLY A 68 -10.52 6.56 4.77
CA GLY A 68 -10.55 6.09 6.15
C GLY A 68 -9.24 6.33 6.92
N PHE A 69 -8.14 6.59 6.22
CA PHE A 69 -6.81 6.80 6.78
C PHE A 69 -6.35 8.27 6.82
N ASP A 70 -7.19 9.22 6.40
CA ASP A 70 -6.83 10.64 6.25
C ASP A 70 -5.52 10.82 5.42
N PRO A 71 -5.56 10.45 4.13
CA PRO A 71 -4.36 10.12 3.38
C PRO A 71 -3.76 11.32 2.64
N LEU A 72 -2.46 11.24 2.39
CA LEU A 72 -1.83 11.82 1.21
C LEU A 72 -1.87 10.75 0.10
N PHE A 73 -2.84 10.89 -0.81
CA PHE A 73 -3.21 9.85 -1.76
C PHE A 73 -2.39 9.93 -3.04
N VAL A 74 -1.57 8.90 -3.32
CA VAL A 74 -0.60 8.91 -4.42
C VAL A 74 -1.03 7.96 -5.53
N HIS A 75 -1.15 8.46 -6.75
CA HIS A 75 -1.60 7.65 -7.88
C HIS A 75 -1.14 8.15 -9.26
N PHE A 76 -1.26 7.28 -10.27
CA PHE A 76 -0.92 7.59 -11.67
C PHE A 76 -2.19 7.79 -12.50
N GLY A 77 -2.83 8.93 -12.32
CA GLY A 77 -4.08 9.27 -13.02
C GLY A 77 -5.29 8.50 -12.51
N ALA A 78 -6.45 8.73 -13.11
CA ALA A 78 -7.71 8.06 -12.79
C ALA A 78 -8.68 8.16 -13.97
N SER A 79 -9.79 7.41 -13.94
CA SER A 79 -10.94 7.70 -14.80
C SER A 79 -11.62 9.00 -14.36
N GLY A 80 -12.52 9.55 -15.18
CA GLY A 80 -13.32 10.73 -14.81
C GLY A 80 -14.04 10.54 -13.46
N THR A 81 -14.73 9.40 -13.31
CA THR A 81 -15.37 9.00 -12.05
C THR A 81 -14.39 8.83 -10.88
N GLY A 82 -13.15 8.42 -11.14
CA GLY A 82 -12.12 8.30 -10.12
C GLY A 82 -11.67 9.67 -9.60
N TYR A 83 -11.48 10.65 -10.49
CA TYR A 83 -11.17 12.03 -10.09
C TYR A 83 -12.34 12.67 -9.34
N GLU A 84 -13.57 12.52 -9.85
CA GLU A 84 -14.78 13.01 -9.18
C GLU A 84 -14.88 12.45 -7.75
N ASN A 85 -14.56 11.17 -7.56
CA ASN A 85 -14.61 10.57 -6.23
C ASN A 85 -13.55 11.13 -5.28
N ILE A 86 -12.31 11.31 -5.76
CA ILE A 86 -11.21 11.93 -4.99
C ILE A 86 -11.61 13.34 -4.55
N ASP A 87 -12.18 14.13 -5.46
CA ASP A 87 -12.58 15.50 -5.21
C ASP A 87 -13.76 15.57 -4.23
N ASN A 88 -14.75 14.68 -4.38
CA ASN A 88 -15.90 14.59 -3.47
C ASN A 88 -15.51 14.15 -2.05
N LEU A 89 -14.51 13.27 -1.92
CA LEU A 89 -13.99 12.84 -0.63
C LEU A 89 -13.10 13.90 0.04
N GLY A 90 -12.60 14.87 -0.73
CA GLY A 90 -11.73 15.94 -0.23
C GLY A 90 -10.36 15.44 0.28
N ILE A 91 -9.87 14.30 -0.23
CA ILE A 91 -8.56 13.77 0.17
C ILE A 91 -7.42 14.53 -0.53
N LEU A 92 -6.26 14.59 0.13
CA LEU A 92 -5.09 15.26 -0.43
C LEU A 92 -4.53 14.46 -1.61
N ASP A 93 -4.58 15.04 -2.81
CA ASP A 93 -4.24 14.35 -4.05
C ASP A 93 -2.79 14.62 -4.52
N LEU A 94 -2.00 13.56 -4.62
CA LEU A 94 -0.72 13.49 -5.34
C LEU A 94 -0.84 12.57 -6.57
N CYS A 95 -1.40 13.13 -7.62
CA CYS A 95 -1.52 12.49 -8.92
C CYS A 95 -0.36 12.89 -9.84
N ALA A 96 0.35 11.90 -10.41
CA ALA A 96 1.41 12.16 -11.38
C ALA A 96 0.91 12.92 -12.64
N VAL A 97 -0.37 12.79 -12.99
CA VAL A 97 -0.97 13.45 -14.15
C VAL A 97 -1.49 14.85 -13.80
N ARG A 98 -2.27 14.96 -12.71
CA ARG A 98 -3.02 16.17 -12.32
C ARG A 98 -2.17 17.16 -11.52
N THR A 99 -1.55 16.71 -10.43
CA THR A 99 -0.75 17.55 -9.52
C THR A 99 0.75 17.42 -9.75
N LYS A 100 1.17 16.66 -10.77
CA LYS A 100 2.57 16.43 -11.16
C LYS A 100 3.41 15.81 -10.04
N ALA A 101 2.80 14.87 -9.29
CA ALA A 101 3.50 14.15 -8.24
C ALA A 101 4.85 13.59 -8.74
N PRO A 102 5.94 13.79 -7.97
CA PRO A 102 7.29 13.45 -8.41
C PRO A 102 7.46 11.95 -8.54
N HIS A 103 8.11 11.53 -9.62
CA HIS A 103 8.37 10.13 -9.91
C HIS A 103 9.47 9.92 -10.94
N GLU A 104 10.03 8.72 -10.90
CA GLU A 104 11.00 8.22 -11.87
C GLU A 104 10.44 6.97 -12.56
N ARG A 105 10.97 6.67 -13.75
CA ARG A 105 10.61 5.46 -14.50
C ARG A 105 11.74 4.44 -14.46
N ASP A 106 11.48 3.30 -13.82
CA ASP A 106 12.35 2.12 -13.86
C ASP A 106 12.02 1.26 -15.09
N THR A 107 12.78 1.47 -16.16
CA THR A 107 12.62 0.77 -17.44
C THR A 107 13.48 -0.49 -17.55
N SER A 108 14.25 -0.85 -16.51
CA SER A 108 15.27 -1.91 -16.57
C SER A 108 14.68 -3.30 -16.86
N ARG A 109 13.36 -3.46 -16.70
CA ARG A 109 12.63 -4.71 -16.89
C ARG A 109 12.03 -4.88 -18.28
N GLY A 110 12.09 -3.86 -19.13
CA GLY A 110 11.39 -3.86 -20.42
C GLY A 110 9.88 -4.05 -20.29
N LEU A 111 9.27 -3.54 -19.21
CA LEU A 111 7.82 -3.55 -19.04
C LEU A 111 7.18 -2.33 -19.68
N ASP A 112 5.89 -2.45 -19.97
CA ASP A 112 5.08 -1.31 -20.40
C ASP A 112 5.11 -0.19 -19.36
N SER A 113 5.06 1.05 -19.86
CA SER A 113 5.36 2.26 -19.10
C SER A 113 4.55 2.37 -17.80
N GLU A 114 3.31 1.90 -17.81
CA GLU A 114 2.44 1.90 -16.66
C GLU A 114 3.01 1.09 -15.48
N HIS A 115 3.89 0.12 -15.70
CA HIS A 115 4.55 -0.69 -14.65
C HIS A 115 5.88 -0.11 -14.15
N THR A 116 6.20 1.14 -14.50
CA THR A 116 7.56 1.68 -14.31
C THR A 116 7.65 2.87 -13.36
N ALA A 117 6.54 3.45 -12.89
CA ALA A 117 6.57 4.72 -12.15
C ALA A 117 6.78 4.56 -10.64
N TYR A 118 7.95 4.90 -10.12
CA TYR A 118 8.29 4.82 -8.68
C TYR A 118 8.55 6.21 -8.09
N THR A 119 8.45 6.34 -6.78
CA THR A 119 8.69 7.59 -6.06
C THR A 119 9.30 7.34 -4.68
N LYS A 120 9.58 8.40 -3.93
CA LYS A 120 10.10 8.37 -2.55
C LYS A 120 9.15 9.12 -1.63
N THR A 121 9.01 8.63 -0.40
CA THR A 121 8.24 9.36 0.63
C THR A 121 8.74 10.80 0.83
N THR A 122 10.05 11.05 0.75
CA THR A 122 10.64 12.38 0.89
C THR A 122 10.16 13.34 -0.20
N ASP A 123 10.12 12.88 -1.44
CA ASP A 123 9.74 13.69 -2.59
C ASP A 123 8.24 13.99 -2.57
N LEU A 124 7.44 13.00 -2.17
CA LEU A 124 6.00 13.16 -1.97
C LEU A 124 5.68 14.18 -0.86
N ARG A 125 6.41 14.15 0.27
CA ARG A 125 6.25 15.16 1.34
C ARG A 125 6.59 16.54 0.83
N GLN A 126 7.67 16.68 0.06
CA GLN A 126 8.04 17.98 -0.51
C GLN A 126 6.97 18.49 -1.47
N ALA A 127 6.50 17.64 -2.38
CA ALA A 127 5.44 17.99 -3.32
C ALA A 127 4.14 18.43 -2.62
N ALA A 128 3.75 17.73 -1.54
CA ALA A 128 2.58 18.11 -0.77
C ALA A 128 2.73 19.48 -0.09
N LYS A 129 3.93 19.78 0.45
CA LYS A 129 4.23 21.11 1.01
C LYS A 129 4.19 22.20 -0.06
N ASP A 130 4.73 21.94 -1.25
CA ASP A 130 4.74 22.88 -2.36
C ASP A 130 3.33 23.18 -2.87
N LEU A 131 2.40 22.22 -2.74
CA LEU A 131 0.97 22.39 -3.01
C LEU A 131 0.20 23.08 -1.87
N GLY A 132 0.86 23.38 -0.74
CA GLY A 132 0.24 24.00 0.42
C GLY A 132 -0.68 23.08 1.21
N TYR A 133 -0.53 21.76 1.08
CA TYR A 133 -1.31 20.81 1.86
C TYR A 133 -0.91 20.84 3.33
N ASP A 134 -1.91 20.76 4.21
CA ASP A 134 -1.69 20.54 5.62
C ASP A 134 -1.25 19.09 5.84
N LEU A 135 -0.05 18.92 6.38
CA LEU A 135 0.53 17.61 6.68
C LEU A 135 0.38 17.25 8.15
N GLU A 136 -0.19 18.15 8.97
CA GLU A 136 -0.63 17.84 10.32
C GLU A 136 -1.93 17.04 10.23
N GLY A 137 -1.88 15.76 10.58
CA GLY A 137 -3.03 14.88 10.36
C GLY A 137 -2.63 13.42 10.25
N GLY A 138 -3.50 12.59 9.68
CA GLY A 138 -3.31 11.15 9.64
C GLY A 138 -4.03 10.47 10.78
N LYS A 139 -5.01 9.65 10.43
CA LYS A 139 -5.81 8.87 11.38
C LYS A 139 -5.82 7.44 10.90
N SER A 140 -5.32 6.51 11.69
CA SER A 140 -5.66 5.12 11.45
C SER A 140 -6.97 4.82 12.17
N PRO A 141 -7.98 4.23 11.50
CA PRO A 141 -9.16 3.72 12.18
C PRO A 141 -8.83 2.44 12.96
N LEU A 142 -7.65 1.86 12.75
CA LEU A 142 -7.24 0.61 13.36
C LEU A 142 -6.66 0.83 14.75
N LYS A 143 -6.97 -0.11 15.65
CA LYS A 143 -6.39 -0.20 16.98
C LYS A 143 -5.42 -1.37 17.01
N PHE A 144 -4.21 -1.11 17.49
CA PHE A 144 -3.18 -2.14 17.64
C PHE A 144 -3.14 -2.64 19.08
N LYS A 145 -2.75 -3.90 19.24
CA LYS A 145 -2.52 -4.55 20.53
C LYS A 145 -1.14 -5.20 20.52
N ASP A 146 -0.62 -5.45 21.71
CA ASP A 146 0.64 -6.18 21.86
C ASP A 146 0.47 -7.68 21.49
N ASP A 147 1.60 -8.29 21.16
CA ASP A 147 1.70 -9.72 20.87
C ASP A 147 1.32 -10.54 22.11
N LEU A 148 0.63 -11.67 21.89
CA LEU A 148 0.34 -12.61 22.97
C LEU A 148 1.63 -13.35 23.37
N PRO A 149 1.79 -13.70 24.66
CA PRO A 149 2.76 -14.69 25.11
C PRO A 149 2.64 -15.98 24.29
N GLU A 150 3.76 -16.65 24.02
CA GLU A 150 3.82 -17.81 23.11
C GLU A 150 2.89 -18.96 23.52
N ASP A 151 2.76 -19.20 24.82
CA ASP A 151 1.86 -20.18 25.44
C ASP A 151 0.37 -19.84 25.29
N LYS A 152 0.04 -18.61 24.88
CA LYS A 152 -1.31 -18.12 24.64
C LYS A 152 -1.62 -17.87 23.16
N ARG A 153 -0.69 -18.17 22.25
CA ARG A 153 -0.90 -18.06 20.80
C ARG A 153 -1.73 -19.24 20.28
N GLY A 154 -2.53 -19.00 19.24
CA GLY A 154 -3.33 -20.04 18.59
C GLY A 154 -2.46 -21.06 17.86
N GLU A 155 -3.08 -22.17 17.48
CA GLU A 155 -2.47 -23.25 16.68
C GLU A 155 -2.89 -23.16 15.20
N GLU A 156 -3.62 -22.12 14.76
CA GLU A 156 -4.02 -21.98 13.37
C GLU A 156 -2.82 -21.93 12.42
N ASP A 157 -2.76 -22.89 11.49
CA ASP A 157 -1.63 -23.03 10.58
C ASP A 157 -1.68 -22.10 9.38
N THR A 158 -2.83 -21.96 8.70
CA THR A 158 -2.86 -21.36 7.36
C THR A 158 -4.22 -20.73 7.00
N ILE A 159 -4.16 -19.49 6.51
CA ILE A 159 -5.31 -18.79 5.90
C ILE A 159 -5.15 -18.81 4.38
N THR A 160 -6.19 -19.18 3.65
CA THR A 160 -6.20 -19.16 2.17
C THR A 160 -7.35 -18.29 1.66
N ILE A 161 -7.01 -17.35 0.78
CA ILE A 161 -7.95 -16.43 0.13
C ILE A 161 -7.91 -16.68 -1.37
N ASN A 162 -9.01 -17.17 -1.92
CA ASN A 162 -9.20 -17.38 -3.34
C ASN A 162 -9.85 -16.13 -3.95
N PHE A 163 -9.04 -15.24 -4.54
CA PHE A 163 -9.58 -14.03 -5.18
C PHE A 163 -10.33 -14.35 -6.47
N SER A 164 -9.64 -14.71 -7.54
CA SER A 164 -10.24 -14.83 -8.88
C SER A 164 -9.78 -16.06 -9.66
N ARG A 165 -8.48 -16.29 -9.73
CA ARG A 165 -7.84 -17.41 -10.44
C ARG A 165 -6.54 -17.83 -9.73
N PRO A 166 -6.02 -19.04 -9.98
CA PRO A 166 -4.90 -19.60 -9.19
C PRO A 166 -3.69 -18.67 -9.03
N PRO A 167 -3.23 -17.90 -10.03
CA PRO A 167 -2.13 -16.94 -9.87
C PRO A 167 -2.35 -15.84 -8.81
N TYR A 168 -3.60 -15.56 -8.43
CA TYR A 168 -3.97 -14.56 -7.44
C TYR A 168 -4.48 -15.17 -6.14
N GLN A 169 -4.34 -16.48 -5.92
CA GLN A 169 -4.60 -17.05 -4.61
C GLN A 169 -3.57 -16.51 -3.61
N ALA A 170 -4.04 -15.90 -2.53
CA ALA A 170 -3.19 -15.48 -1.42
C ALA A 170 -3.25 -16.54 -0.32
N GLN A 171 -2.10 -16.93 0.20
CA GLN A 171 -1.99 -17.85 1.34
C GLN A 171 -1.10 -17.23 2.40
N TYR A 172 -1.49 -17.37 3.66
CA TYR A 172 -0.78 -16.86 4.84
C TYR A 172 -0.51 -18.03 5.76
N VAL A 173 0.76 -18.41 5.90
CA VAL A 173 1.19 -19.53 6.76
C VAL A 173 1.72 -18.96 8.06
N TYR A 174 1.09 -19.31 9.18
CA TYR A 174 1.44 -18.81 10.51
C TYR A 174 2.73 -19.46 11.03
N ASN A 175 3.53 -18.67 11.73
CA ASN A 175 4.69 -19.13 12.49
C ASN A 175 4.52 -18.68 13.94
N LYS A 176 4.32 -19.66 14.82
CA LYS A 176 4.05 -19.45 16.25
C LYS A 176 5.22 -18.79 16.98
N GLU A 177 6.46 -19.16 16.68
CA GLU A 177 7.67 -18.62 17.33
C GLU A 177 7.76 -17.09 17.12
N THR A 178 7.55 -16.66 15.87
CA THR A 178 7.66 -15.25 15.46
C THR A 178 6.36 -14.45 15.58
N ASN A 179 5.24 -15.12 15.91
CA ASN A 179 3.89 -14.58 15.89
C ASN A 179 3.57 -13.83 14.58
N SER A 180 3.83 -14.48 13.45
CA SER A 180 3.71 -13.82 12.15
C SER A 180 3.28 -14.76 11.03
N TYR A 181 2.73 -14.20 9.96
CA TYR A 181 2.27 -14.92 8.78
C TYR A 181 3.19 -14.67 7.59
N THR A 182 3.65 -15.75 6.97
CA THR A 182 4.34 -15.71 5.69
C THR A 182 3.34 -15.68 4.55
N LYS A 183 3.43 -14.67 3.67
CA LYS A 183 2.54 -14.56 2.51
C LYS A 183 3.08 -15.33 1.30
N TYR A 184 2.20 -16.06 0.64
CA TYR A 184 2.38 -16.68 -0.68
C TYR A 184 1.33 -16.13 -1.64
N VAL A 185 1.68 -16.05 -2.92
CA VAL A 185 0.76 -15.68 -4.02
C VAL A 185 0.93 -16.67 -5.15
N GLY A 186 -0.17 -17.31 -5.58
CA GLY A 186 -0.15 -18.33 -6.62
C GLY A 186 0.81 -19.48 -6.34
N GLY A 187 0.90 -19.91 -5.08
CA GLY A 187 1.81 -20.97 -4.62
C GLY A 187 3.28 -20.56 -4.51
N THR A 188 3.63 -19.30 -4.80
CA THR A 188 5.01 -18.81 -4.72
C THR A 188 5.18 -17.87 -3.53
N LEU A 189 6.33 -17.97 -2.85
CA LEU A 189 6.68 -17.08 -1.75
C LEU A 189 6.61 -15.60 -2.18
N HIS A 190 5.86 -14.80 -1.43
CA HIS A 190 5.76 -13.37 -1.69
C HIS A 190 7.00 -12.67 -1.13
N LYS A 191 7.88 -12.21 -2.02
CA LYS A 191 9.07 -11.44 -1.66
C LYS A 191 8.97 -10.02 -2.17
N ASP A 192 9.42 -9.08 -1.36
CA ASP A 192 9.68 -7.74 -1.82
C ASP A 192 10.73 -7.77 -2.93
N ARG A 193 10.43 -7.13 -4.07
CA ARG A 193 11.30 -7.18 -5.24
C ARG A 193 12.62 -6.44 -5.01
N MET A 194 12.58 -5.32 -4.28
CA MET A 194 13.74 -4.45 -4.12
C MET A 194 14.67 -4.98 -3.05
N SER A 195 14.12 -5.34 -1.89
CA SER A 195 14.92 -5.83 -0.77
C SER A 195 15.15 -7.33 -0.80
N GLY A 196 14.38 -8.09 -1.60
CA GLY A 196 14.38 -9.55 -1.57
C GLY A 196 13.75 -10.14 -0.31
N LYS A 197 13.33 -9.29 0.64
CA LYS A 197 12.77 -9.70 1.93
C LYS A 197 11.46 -10.43 1.70
N GLN A 198 11.20 -11.42 2.54
CA GLN A 198 9.90 -12.07 2.59
C GLN A 198 8.84 -11.09 3.11
N ILE A 199 7.65 -11.10 2.50
CA ILE A 199 6.50 -10.36 3.03
C ILE A 199 5.93 -11.14 4.22
N ILE A 200 5.91 -10.47 5.36
CA ILE A 200 5.43 -10.99 6.63
C ILE A 200 4.30 -10.08 7.12
N ALA A 201 3.20 -10.67 7.60
CA ALA A 201 2.07 -9.97 8.21
C ALA A 201 1.93 -10.36 9.70
N LYS A 202 1.35 -9.48 10.51
CA LYS A 202 1.07 -9.69 11.93
C LYS A 202 -0.39 -9.39 12.25
#